data_AF-A0A520ZTE1-F1
#
_entry.id   AF-A0A520ZTE1-F1
#
_cell.length_a   1.000
_cell.length_b   1.000
_cell.length_c   1.000
_cell.angle_alpha   90.00
_cell.angle_beta   90.00
_cell.angle_gamma   90.00
#
_symmetry.space_group_name_H-M   'P 1'
#
loop_
_entity.id
_entity.type
_entity.pdbx_description
1 polymer ?
#
loop_
_entity_poly.entity_id
_entity_poly.type
_entity_poly.pdbx_seq_one_letter_code
_entity_poly.pdbx_strand_id
1 'polypeptide(L)'
;MTEVLFGSTIIVVLVVGLSAGLLGLRRRLIPDIGLDVAVNDAMHLVARRGDKLLGVLHDAGIMIPAACGGTGTCGLCRVTVTGEGAGEPQATERGVLSPAERRAHIRLACQTSLRGDCAVEVPGDILSAGGGFDCKIASTRMLAPLIREIVVDLPEDRPSEFRAGDFMQITAPPYRLDFAALDLPPAFRDAWDIAGWGALRSVSHTPVTRAYSLASRPEDTGRAVFNIRLAVPPAGQEDDVPPGIVSSWLFSVQPGDEITLSGPFGDFHVQPTRREMVYVGGGVGMAPLRAMIHQELARGTDRRIRYFYGARSVADLFYSDEFATLAARHENFSWTPALSDPAPGDRWTGATGFVHEILRAQMAGHPAPEECEYYLCGPPVMISAVLSTLARLGVEPAAIFYDDFGA
;
A
#
# COMPACT_ATOMS: atom_id res chain seq x y z
N MET A 1 8.85 63.75 -11.15
CA MET A 1 7.96 62.79 -10.45
C MET A 1 6.76 62.40 -11.30
N THR A 2 6.04 63.36 -11.88
CA THR A 2 4.84 63.14 -12.71
C THR A 2 5.12 62.35 -14.01
N GLU A 3 6.23 62.62 -14.69
CA GLU A 3 6.61 61.90 -15.93
C GLU A 3 6.98 60.44 -15.66
N VAL A 4 7.69 60.17 -14.58
CA VAL A 4 8.05 58.81 -14.15
C VAL A 4 6.78 58.04 -13.78
N LEU A 5 5.88 58.65 -13.01
CA LEU A 5 4.61 58.04 -12.63
C LEU A 5 3.77 57.70 -13.87
N PHE A 6 3.64 58.64 -14.81
CA PHE A 6 2.88 58.46 -16.05
C PHE A 6 3.48 57.37 -16.95
N GLY A 7 4.80 57.36 -17.12
CA GLY A 7 5.52 56.34 -17.87
C GLY A 7 5.34 54.94 -17.27
N SER A 8 5.46 54.82 -15.94
CA SER A 8 5.22 53.56 -15.23
C SER A 8 3.77 53.09 -15.36
N THR A 9 2.78 53.98 -15.25
CA THR A 9 1.36 53.64 -15.43
C THR A 9 1.07 53.12 -16.83
N ILE A 10 1.62 53.75 -17.88
CA ILE A 10 1.45 53.29 -19.26
C ILE A 10 2.01 51.88 -19.45
N ILE A 11 3.21 51.61 -18.94
CA ILE A 11 3.82 50.27 -19.04
C ILE A 11 2.96 49.23 -18.33
N VAL A 12 2.47 49.52 -17.11
CA VAL A 12 1.58 48.62 -16.38
C VAL A 12 0.29 48.35 -17.16
N VAL A 13 -0.34 49.39 -17.72
CA VAL A 13 -1.57 49.24 -18.52
C VAL A 13 -1.32 48.41 -19.77
N LEU A 14 -0.21 48.61 -20.47
CA LEU A 14 0.14 47.84 -21.66
C LEU A 14 0.42 46.37 -21.33
N VAL A 15 1.16 46.10 -20.25
CA VAL A 15 1.46 44.72 -19.81
C VAL A 15 0.18 44.02 -19.36
N VAL A 16 -0.63 44.64 -18.50
CA VAL A 16 -1.90 44.08 -18.03
C VAL A 16 -2.88 43.89 -19.20
N GLY A 17 -2.95 44.86 -20.11
CA GLY A 17 -3.78 44.78 -21.31
C GLY A 17 -3.36 43.64 -22.25
N LEU A 18 -2.07 43.48 -22.48
CA LEU A 18 -1.52 42.36 -23.27
C LEU A 18 -1.79 41.02 -22.58
N SER A 19 -1.54 40.90 -21.28
CA SER A 19 -1.82 39.68 -20.51
C SER A 19 -3.31 39.33 -20.52
N ALA A 20 -4.20 40.30 -20.33
CA ALA A 20 -5.64 40.11 -20.41
C ALA A 20 -6.08 39.72 -21.83
N GLY A 21 -5.50 40.34 -22.86
CA GLY A 21 -5.73 39.98 -24.25
C GLY A 21 -5.31 38.54 -24.57
N LEU A 22 -4.13 38.12 -24.11
CA LEU A 22 -3.64 36.75 -24.26
C LEU A 22 -4.50 35.73 -23.51
N LEU A 23 -4.95 36.05 -22.29
CA LEU A 23 -5.88 35.22 -21.52
C LEU A 23 -7.25 35.10 -22.21
N GLY A 24 -7.77 36.21 -22.75
CA GLY A 24 -9.01 36.23 -23.52
C GLY A 24 -8.90 35.41 -24.80
N LEU A 25 -7.79 35.54 -25.53
CA LEU A 25 -7.52 34.76 -26.74
C LEU A 25 -7.38 33.26 -26.41
N ARG A 26 -6.67 32.91 -25.34
CA ARG A 26 -6.52 31.53 -24.87
C ARG A 26 -7.87 30.91 -24.54
N ARG A 27 -8.75 31.60 -23.81
CA ARG A 27 -10.11 31.12 -23.48
C ARG A 27 -10.98 30.90 -24.71
N ARG A 28 -10.77 31.69 -25.77
CA ARG A 28 -11.55 31.58 -27.02
C ARG A 28 -11.03 30.48 -27.95
N LEU A 29 -9.71 30.27 -28.00
CA LEU A 29 -9.06 29.26 -28.83
C LEU A 29 -9.02 27.87 -28.18
N ILE A 30 -9.04 27.81 -26.85
CA ILE A 30 -9.09 26.57 -26.07
C ILE A 30 -10.40 26.60 -25.26
N PRO A 31 -11.54 26.34 -25.91
CA PRO A 31 -12.81 26.27 -25.20
C PRO A 31 -12.78 25.14 -24.18
N ASP A 32 -13.41 25.37 -23.03
CA ASP A 32 -13.54 24.44 -21.91
C ASP A 32 -14.62 23.38 -22.25
N ILE A 33 -14.39 22.65 -23.35
CA ILE A 33 -15.27 21.58 -23.80
C ILE A 33 -15.01 20.38 -22.90
N GLY A 34 -16.08 19.80 -22.35
CA GLY A 34 -15.99 18.55 -21.60
C GLY A 34 -15.36 17.48 -22.48
N LEU A 35 -14.29 16.88 -21.99
CA LEU A 35 -13.62 15.76 -22.64
C LEU A 35 -14.39 14.49 -22.35
N ASP A 36 -14.52 13.64 -23.36
CA ASP A 36 -15.12 12.32 -23.21
C ASP A 36 -14.05 11.28 -22.84
N VAL A 37 -14.24 10.62 -21.71
CA VAL A 37 -13.43 9.49 -21.27
C VAL A 37 -14.28 8.23 -21.35
N ALA A 38 -14.08 7.44 -22.40
CA ALA A 38 -14.76 6.17 -22.59
C ALA A 38 -14.07 5.07 -21.77
N VAL A 39 -14.79 4.44 -20.84
CA VAL A 39 -14.30 3.34 -20.00
C VAL A 39 -14.89 2.01 -20.49
N ASN A 40 -14.02 1.08 -20.89
CA ASN A 40 -14.36 -0.25 -21.42
C ASN A 40 -15.45 -0.24 -22.51
N ASP A 41 -15.46 0.79 -23.36
CA ASP A 41 -16.45 1.02 -24.44
C ASP A 41 -17.94 1.00 -23.98
N ALA A 42 -18.19 1.08 -22.68
CA ALA A 42 -19.53 0.92 -22.09
C ALA A 42 -19.97 2.15 -21.29
N MET A 43 -19.04 2.86 -20.67
CA MET A 43 -19.33 4.03 -19.83
C MET A 43 -18.60 5.27 -20.34
N HIS A 44 -19.27 6.41 -20.38
CA HIS A 44 -18.69 7.68 -20.81
C HIS A 44 -18.67 8.65 -19.64
N LEU A 45 -17.48 9.15 -19.31
CA LEU A 45 -17.25 10.10 -18.22
C LEU A 45 -16.89 11.46 -18.79
N VAL A 46 -17.52 12.50 -18.27
CA VAL A 46 -17.21 13.89 -18.64
C VAL A 46 -16.07 14.39 -17.76
N ALA A 47 -14.94 14.72 -18.36
CA ALA A 47 -13.77 15.27 -17.70
C ALA A 47 -13.42 16.67 -18.21
N ARG A 48 -12.52 17.36 -17.53
CA ARG A 48 -11.96 18.63 -18.00
C ARG A 48 -10.50 18.47 -18.38
N ARG A 49 -10.05 19.34 -19.28
CA ARG A 49 -8.64 19.40 -19.66
C ARG A 49 -7.80 19.76 -18.44
N GLY A 50 -6.83 18.90 -18.12
CA GLY A 50 -5.94 19.03 -16.97
C GLY A 50 -6.28 18.10 -15.81
N ASP A 51 -7.50 17.55 -15.77
CA ASP A 51 -7.92 16.61 -14.73
C ASP A 51 -7.01 15.38 -14.71
N LYS A 52 -6.79 14.85 -13.51
CA LYS A 52 -6.09 13.58 -13.33
C LYS A 52 -7.06 12.45 -13.62
N LEU A 53 -6.63 11.51 -14.46
CA LEU A 53 -7.46 10.38 -14.85
C LEU A 53 -7.94 9.58 -13.62
N LEU A 54 -7.08 9.39 -12.62
CA LEU A 54 -7.45 8.74 -11.36
C LEU A 54 -8.64 9.43 -10.67
N GLY A 55 -8.63 10.77 -10.61
CA GLY A 55 -9.70 11.53 -9.96
C GLY A 55 -11.02 11.38 -10.70
N VAL A 56 -11.01 11.48 -12.03
CA VAL A 56 -12.19 11.27 -12.88
C VAL A 56 -12.79 9.87 -12.67
N LEU A 57 -11.95 8.85 -12.57
CA LEU A 57 -12.39 7.47 -12.36
C LEU A 57 -12.95 7.28 -10.94
N HIS A 58 -12.28 7.82 -9.92
CA HIS A 58 -12.75 7.77 -8.53
C HIS A 58 -14.08 8.50 -8.33
N ASP A 59 -14.24 9.69 -8.91
CA ASP A 59 -15.48 10.48 -8.84
C ASP A 59 -16.66 9.75 -9.51
N ALA A 60 -16.37 8.91 -10.50
CA ALA A 60 -17.34 8.03 -11.16
C ALA A 60 -17.59 6.70 -10.42
N GLY A 61 -16.97 6.50 -9.24
CA GLY A 61 -17.10 5.28 -8.45
C GLY A 61 -16.21 4.12 -8.90
N ILE A 62 -15.31 4.32 -9.87
CA ILE A 62 -14.30 3.34 -10.28
C ILE A 62 -13.07 3.48 -9.39
N MET A 63 -13.04 2.73 -8.29
CA MET A 63 -12.00 2.83 -7.26
C MET A 63 -10.72 2.09 -7.65
N ILE A 64 -9.98 2.64 -8.62
CA ILE A 64 -8.65 2.11 -8.99
C ILE A 64 -7.69 2.22 -7.81
N PRO A 65 -6.94 1.16 -7.47
CA PRO A 65 -6.01 1.19 -6.35
C PRO A 65 -4.87 2.19 -6.59
N ALA A 66 -4.63 3.04 -5.59
CA ALA A 66 -3.58 4.07 -5.62
C ALA A 66 -2.98 4.28 -4.21
N ALA A 67 -2.26 3.30 -3.69
CA ALA A 67 -1.72 3.30 -2.33
C ALA A 67 -0.86 4.54 -2.00
N CYS A 68 -0.07 5.01 -2.97
CA CYS A 68 0.81 6.17 -2.82
C CYS A 68 0.12 7.56 -2.81
N GLY A 69 -1.23 7.59 -2.79
CA GLY A 69 -1.98 8.85 -2.81
C GLY A 69 -1.81 9.69 -4.08
N GLY A 70 -1.40 9.06 -5.18
CA GLY A 70 -1.22 9.70 -6.47
C GLY A 70 0.15 10.36 -6.70
N THR A 71 1.17 10.04 -5.90
CA THR A 71 2.56 10.47 -6.14
C THR A 71 3.25 9.71 -7.29
N GLY A 72 2.67 8.58 -7.72
CA GLY A 72 3.13 7.81 -8.88
C GLY A 72 4.27 6.84 -8.59
N THR A 73 4.43 6.39 -7.33
CA THR A 73 5.52 5.49 -6.92
C THR A 73 5.10 4.03 -6.78
N CYS A 74 3.85 3.75 -6.35
CA CYS A 74 3.39 2.37 -6.11
C CYS A 74 3.03 1.57 -7.38
N GLY A 75 2.74 2.25 -8.49
CA GLY A 75 2.34 1.61 -9.75
C GLY A 75 0.95 0.93 -9.75
N LEU A 76 0.21 0.88 -8.65
CA LEU A 76 -1.08 0.14 -8.58
C LEU A 76 -2.15 0.70 -9.53
N CYS A 77 -2.09 1.99 -9.87
CA CYS A 77 -3.07 2.63 -10.75
C CYS A 77 -2.79 2.42 -12.25
N ARG A 78 -2.31 1.23 -12.64
CA ARG A 78 -2.04 0.88 -14.04
C ARG A 78 -3.36 0.73 -14.79
N VAL A 79 -3.48 1.43 -15.91
CA VAL A 79 -4.62 1.37 -16.83
C VAL A 79 -4.11 1.43 -18.25
N THR A 80 -4.80 0.77 -19.18
CA THR A 80 -4.53 0.96 -20.61
C THR A 80 -5.26 2.22 -21.05
N VAL A 81 -4.56 3.17 -21.66
CA VAL A 81 -5.20 4.41 -22.15
C VAL A 81 -4.85 4.62 -23.61
N THR A 82 -5.87 4.61 -24.46
CA THR A 82 -5.75 4.84 -25.90
C THR A 82 -6.37 6.18 -26.30
N GLY A 83 -5.90 6.72 -27.43
CA GLY A 83 -6.27 8.06 -27.91
C GLY A 83 -5.27 9.15 -27.53
N GLU A 84 -5.23 10.21 -28.34
CA GLU A 84 -4.27 11.31 -28.19
C GLU A 84 -4.49 12.13 -26.90
N GLY A 85 -5.68 11.99 -26.28
CA GLY A 85 -6.06 12.70 -25.06
C GLY A 85 -5.21 12.38 -23.83
N ALA A 86 -4.57 11.22 -23.78
CA ALA A 86 -3.68 10.82 -22.66
C ALA A 86 -2.29 11.47 -22.71
N GLY A 87 -1.90 12.02 -23.87
CA GLY A 87 -0.57 12.58 -24.11
C GLY A 87 0.56 11.54 -23.95
N GLU A 88 1.79 12.02 -23.75
CA GLU A 88 2.99 11.17 -23.59
C GLU A 88 3.25 10.77 -22.13
N PRO A 89 3.87 9.59 -21.87
CA PRO A 89 4.29 9.19 -20.52
C PRO A 89 5.15 10.24 -19.84
N GLN A 90 4.86 10.53 -18.57
CA GLN A 90 5.66 11.45 -17.75
C GLN A 90 6.94 10.79 -17.23
N ALA A 91 7.84 11.59 -16.66
CA ALA A 91 9.08 11.07 -16.08
C ALA A 91 8.82 10.10 -14.92
N THR A 92 7.79 10.38 -14.11
CA THR A 92 7.32 9.52 -13.01
C THR A 92 6.87 8.15 -13.55
N GLU A 93 6.05 8.15 -14.60
CA GLU A 93 5.63 6.92 -15.29
C GLU A 93 6.80 6.15 -15.87
N ARG A 94 7.81 6.83 -16.44
CA ARG A 94 9.00 6.18 -17.00
C ARG A 94 9.87 5.47 -15.96
N GLY A 95 9.81 5.90 -14.70
CA GLY A 95 10.54 5.27 -13.60
C GLY A 95 9.88 3.98 -13.07
N VAL A 96 8.56 3.83 -13.28
CA VAL A 96 7.77 2.70 -12.74
C VAL A 96 7.38 1.71 -13.83
N LEU A 97 7.03 2.19 -15.03
CA LEU A 97 6.56 1.35 -16.14
C LEU A 97 7.73 0.94 -17.02
N SER A 98 7.78 -0.34 -17.39
CA SER A 98 8.76 -0.88 -18.34
C SER A 98 8.56 -0.32 -19.76
N PRO A 99 9.58 -0.39 -20.64
CA PRO A 99 9.43 -0.02 -22.04
C PRO A 99 8.34 -0.82 -22.78
N ALA A 100 8.10 -2.07 -22.38
CA ALA A 100 7.07 -2.92 -22.98
C ALA A 100 5.66 -2.44 -22.60
N GLU A 101 5.41 -2.18 -21.31
CA GLU A 101 4.14 -1.63 -20.81
C GLU A 101 3.79 -0.31 -21.50
N ARG A 102 4.76 0.61 -21.62
CA ARG A 102 4.52 1.90 -22.27
C ARG A 102 4.17 1.77 -23.76
N ARG A 103 4.75 0.79 -24.47
CA ARG A 103 4.39 0.50 -25.87
C ARG A 103 3.00 -0.13 -25.98
N ALA A 104 2.56 -0.84 -24.94
CA ALA A 104 1.21 -1.37 -24.84
C ALA A 104 0.20 -0.33 -24.33
N HIS A 105 0.53 0.96 -24.35
CA HIS A 105 -0.33 2.06 -23.90
C HIS A 105 -0.73 2.00 -22.41
N ILE A 106 0.02 1.27 -21.58
CA ILE A 106 -0.18 1.27 -20.13
C ILE A 106 0.33 2.59 -19.56
N ARG A 107 -0.50 3.20 -18.70
CA ARG A 107 -0.26 4.49 -18.03
C ARG A 107 -0.55 4.39 -16.54
N LEU A 108 -0.04 5.33 -15.76
CA LEU A 108 -0.43 5.49 -14.37
C LEU A 108 -1.58 6.51 -14.29
N ALA A 109 -2.79 6.08 -13.96
CA ALA A 109 -3.97 6.94 -13.92
C ALA A 109 -3.76 8.19 -13.04
N CYS A 110 -2.98 8.09 -11.95
CA CYS A 110 -2.70 9.22 -11.07
C CYS A 110 -1.78 10.28 -11.69
N GLN A 111 -0.92 9.89 -12.64
CA GLN A 111 0.02 10.80 -13.28
C GLN A 111 -0.53 11.34 -14.61
N THR A 112 -1.39 10.57 -15.28
CA THR A 112 -2.03 10.95 -16.55
C THR A 112 -2.96 12.16 -16.37
N SER A 113 -2.58 13.28 -16.99
CA SER A 113 -3.40 14.49 -17.08
C SER A 113 -4.09 14.54 -18.44
N LEU A 114 -5.41 14.64 -18.43
CA LEU A 114 -6.24 14.60 -19.64
C LEU A 114 -6.04 15.86 -20.50
N ARG A 115 -5.78 15.67 -21.79
CA ARG A 115 -5.59 16.75 -22.79
C ARG A 115 -6.67 16.76 -23.87
N GLY A 116 -7.37 15.67 -24.05
CA GLY A 116 -8.35 15.41 -25.11
C GLY A 116 -9.18 14.19 -24.74
N ASP A 117 -10.08 13.80 -25.62
CA ASP A 117 -10.85 12.57 -25.47
C ASP A 117 -9.91 11.35 -25.48
N CYS A 118 -10.23 10.35 -24.67
CA CYS A 118 -9.46 9.12 -24.59
C CYS A 118 -10.35 7.94 -24.19
N ALA A 119 -9.93 6.74 -24.57
CA ALA A 119 -10.52 5.51 -24.07
C ALA A 119 -9.59 4.88 -23.03
N VAL A 120 -10.19 4.32 -21.98
CA VAL A 120 -9.50 3.72 -20.84
C VAL A 120 -10.02 2.31 -20.65
N GLU A 121 -9.12 1.35 -20.62
CA GLU A 121 -9.42 -0.02 -20.25
C GLU A 121 -9.08 -0.22 -18.77
N VAL A 122 -10.08 -0.56 -17.98
CA VAL A 122 -9.99 -0.88 -16.55
C VAL A 122 -10.30 -2.36 -16.38
N PRO A 123 -9.44 -3.12 -15.67
CA PRO A 123 -9.71 -4.51 -15.29
C PRO A 123 -11.12 -4.71 -14.69
N GLY A 124 -11.78 -5.80 -15.08
CA GLY A 124 -13.19 -6.05 -14.74
C GLY A 124 -13.44 -6.32 -13.25
N ASP A 125 -12.43 -6.81 -12.53
CA ASP A 125 -12.40 -6.95 -11.07
C ASP A 125 -12.51 -5.59 -10.36
N ILE A 126 -11.80 -4.57 -10.84
CA ILE A 126 -11.87 -3.21 -10.29
C ILE A 126 -13.25 -2.58 -10.54
N LEU A 127 -13.82 -2.78 -11.72
CA LEU A 127 -15.18 -2.32 -12.03
C LEU A 127 -16.24 -3.03 -11.17
N SER A 128 -16.01 -4.31 -10.86
CA SER A 128 -16.93 -5.13 -10.06
C SER A 128 -16.80 -4.87 -8.55
N ALA A 129 -15.65 -4.40 -8.08
CA ALA A 129 -15.41 -4.08 -6.66
C ALA A 129 -16.30 -2.93 -6.14
N GLY A 130 -16.78 -2.05 -7.03
CA GLY A 130 -17.74 -0.98 -6.72
C GLY A 130 -17.18 0.18 -5.87
N GLY A 131 -18.04 1.16 -5.58
CA GLY A 131 -17.72 2.42 -4.86
C GLY A 131 -17.46 2.30 -3.36
N GLY A 132 -16.95 1.16 -2.91
CA GLY A 132 -16.79 0.82 -1.50
C GLY A 132 -18.08 0.37 -0.81
N PHE A 133 -17.96 -0.26 0.35
CA PHE A 133 -19.06 -0.74 1.17
C PHE A 133 -18.74 -0.62 2.66
N ASP A 134 -19.76 -0.32 3.45
CA ASP A 134 -19.62 -0.13 4.90
C ASP A 134 -19.69 -1.47 5.63
N CYS A 135 -18.78 -1.63 6.58
CA CYS A 135 -18.61 -2.81 7.40
C CYS A 135 -18.58 -2.42 8.89
N LYS A 136 -18.65 -3.43 9.76
CA LYS A 136 -18.53 -3.25 11.20
C LYS A 136 -17.22 -3.84 11.72
N ILE A 137 -16.55 -3.12 12.60
CA ILE A 137 -15.35 -3.63 13.26
C ILE A 137 -15.77 -4.68 14.28
N ALA A 138 -15.37 -5.93 14.05
CA ALA A 138 -15.67 -7.06 14.90
C ALA A 138 -14.78 -7.04 16.16
N SER A 139 -13.48 -6.79 15.98
CA SER A 139 -12.54 -6.74 17.09
C SER A 139 -11.27 -5.97 16.73
N THR A 140 -10.57 -5.52 17.75
CA THR A 140 -9.26 -4.88 17.61
C THR A 140 -8.33 -5.36 18.71
N ARG A 141 -7.04 -5.52 18.39
CA ARG A 141 -6.03 -5.94 19.37
C ARG A 141 -4.66 -5.37 19.01
N MET A 142 -3.93 -4.79 19.98
CA MET A 142 -2.53 -4.45 19.73
C MET A 142 -1.67 -5.71 19.76
N LEU A 143 -0.89 -5.92 18.69
CA LEU A 143 0.02 -7.04 18.50
C LEU A 143 1.47 -6.68 18.88
N ALA A 144 1.83 -5.42 18.68
CA ALA A 144 3.13 -4.83 19.01
C ALA A 144 2.92 -3.34 19.34
N PRO A 145 3.92 -2.61 19.86
CA PRO A 145 3.75 -1.19 20.25
C PRO A 145 3.19 -0.29 19.15
N LEU A 146 3.50 -0.57 17.88
CA LEU A 146 2.99 0.19 16.73
C LEU A 146 2.16 -0.66 15.76
N ILE A 147 1.74 -1.87 16.15
CA ILE A 147 0.99 -2.77 15.25
C ILE A 147 -0.32 -3.20 15.90
N ARG A 148 -1.42 -3.00 15.19
CA ARG A 148 -2.78 -3.34 15.62
C ARG A 148 -3.41 -4.31 14.62
N GLU A 149 -3.98 -5.39 15.14
CA GLU A 149 -4.91 -6.26 14.44
C GLU A 149 -6.29 -5.61 14.42
N ILE A 150 -6.92 -5.54 13.25
CA ILE A 150 -8.31 -5.12 13.11
C ILE A 150 -9.03 -6.22 12.33
N VAL A 151 -10.12 -6.71 12.90
CA VAL A 151 -11.00 -7.70 12.27
C VAL A 151 -12.31 -7.01 11.94
N VAL A 152 -12.75 -7.14 10.70
CA VAL A 152 -13.94 -6.49 10.17
C VAL A 152 -14.92 -7.57 9.71
N ASP A 153 -16.17 -7.49 10.17
CA ASP A 153 -17.27 -8.34 9.68
C ASP A 153 -17.74 -7.81 8.33
N LEU A 154 -17.76 -8.69 7.32
CA LEU A 154 -18.17 -8.36 5.96
C LEU A 154 -19.68 -8.57 5.78
N PRO A 155 -20.36 -7.73 4.99
CA PRO A 155 -21.75 -7.96 4.60
C PRO A 155 -21.94 -9.30 3.87
N GLU A 156 -23.11 -9.95 4.06
CA GLU A 156 -23.43 -11.26 3.46
C GLU A 156 -23.46 -11.25 1.92
N ASP A 157 -23.73 -10.09 1.31
CA ASP A 157 -23.78 -9.90 -0.14
C ASP A 157 -22.38 -9.70 -0.77
N ARG A 158 -21.32 -9.72 0.04
CA ARG A 158 -19.94 -9.51 -0.41
C ARG A 158 -19.11 -10.79 -0.40
N PRO A 159 -18.07 -10.88 -1.26
CA PRO A 159 -17.17 -12.02 -1.26
C PRO A 159 -16.54 -12.21 0.13
N SER A 160 -16.71 -13.40 0.69
CA SER A 160 -16.12 -13.81 1.96
C SER A 160 -14.83 -14.60 1.78
N GLU A 161 -14.52 -14.99 0.55
CA GLU A 161 -13.30 -15.71 0.18
C GLU A 161 -12.37 -14.76 -0.57
N PHE A 162 -11.17 -14.60 -0.02
CA PHE A 162 -10.12 -13.77 -0.59
C PHE A 162 -8.99 -14.65 -1.11
N ARG A 163 -8.32 -14.19 -2.16
CA ARG A 163 -7.09 -14.82 -2.59
C ARG A 163 -5.96 -14.32 -1.71
N ALA A 164 -5.21 -15.22 -1.09
CA ALA A 164 -4.09 -14.81 -0.24
C ALA A 164 -3.10 -13.89 -0.98
N GLY A 165 -2.77 -12.78 -0.31
CA GLY A 165 -2.00 -11.68 -0.86
C GLY A 165 -2.84 -10.55 -1.50
N ASP A 166 -4.17 -10.71 -1.55
CA ASP A 166 -5.08 -9.59 -1.77
C ASP A 166 -4.94 -8.52 -0.69
N PHE A 167 -5.29 -7.29 -1.04
CA PHE A 167 -5.44 -6.15 -0.17
C PHE A 167 -6.80 -5.49 -0.37
N MET A 168 -7.18 -4.66 0.60
CA MET A 168 -8.34 -3.78 0.49
C MET A 168 -7.91 -2.35 0.73
N GLN A 169 -8.67 -1.42 0.18
CA GLN A 169 -8.56 -0.02 0.51
C GLN A 169 -9.50 0.31 1.67
N ILE A 170 -8.99 1.06 2.62
CA ILE A 170 -9.73 1.55 3.78
C ILE A 170 -9.80 3.06 3.70
N THR A 171 -11.01 3.61 3.86
CA THR A 171 -11.24 5.06 3.84
C THR A 171 -11.49 5.59 5.25
N ALA A 172 -10.57 6.42 5.74
CA ALA A 172 -10.79 7.18 6.96
C ALA A 172 -11.70 8.38 6.66
N PRO A 173 -12.78 8.61 7.45
CA PRO A 173 -13.58 9.83 7.35
C PRO A 173 -12.80 11.04 7.90
N PRO A 174 -13.31 12.28 7.78
CA PRO A 174 -12.77 13.42 8.52
C PRO A 174 -12.79 13.17 10.03
N TYR A 175 -11.68 13.46 10.73
CA TYR A 175 -11.57 13.26 12.18
C TYR A 175 -10.54 14.21 12.81
N ARG A 176 -10.57 14.30 14.14
CA ARG A 176 -9.53 14.92 14.97
C ARG A 176 -9.22 13.97 16.12
N LEU A 177 -7.95 13.61 16.28
CA LEU A 177 -7.49 12.64 17.25
C LEU A 177 -6.31 13.20 18.05
N ASP A 178 -6.37 13.06 19.37
CA ASP A 178 -5.25 13.22 20.28
C ASP A 178 -4.80 11.82 20.72
N PHE A 179 -3.51 11.50 20.58
CA PHE A 179 -3.00 10.17 20.86
C PHE A 179 -3.08 9.83 22.35
N ALA A 180 -3.18 10.83 23.23
CA ALA A 180 -3.41 10.63 24.66
C ALA A 180 -4.76 9.96 24.96
N ALA A 181 -5.71 9.98 24.02
CA ALA A 181 -7.02 9.35 24.16
C ALA A 181 -7.06 7.89 23.68
N LEU A 182 -5.95 7.36 23.13
CA LEU A 182 -5.89 5.99 22.62
C LEU A 182 -5.90 4.97 23.76
N ASP A 183 -6.66 3.89 23.59
CA ASP A 183 -6.70 2.79 24.54
C ASP A 183 -5.47 1.88 24.35
N LEU A 184 -4.46 2.08 25.21
CA LEU A 184 -3.20 1.35 25.17
C LEU A 184 -3.18 0.23 26.23
N PRO A 185 -2.98 -1.04 25.83
CA PRO A 185 -2.74 -2.12 26.76
C PRO A 185 -1.53 -1.83 27.65
N PRO A 186 -1.56 -2.21 28.94
CA PRO A 186 -0.45 -1.97 29.87
C PRO A 186 0.91 -2.44 29.35
N ALA A 187 0.93 -3.56 28.60
CA ALA A 187 2.15 -4.13 28.04
C ALA A 187 2.92 -3.22 27.07
N PHE A 188 2.28 -2.20 26.50
CA PHE A 188 2.89 -1.30 25.51
C PHE A 188 3.03 0.15 25.98
N ARG A 189 2.56 0.47 27.19
CA ARG A 189 2.58 1.85 27.73
C ARG A 189 3.99 2.39 27.90
N ASP A 190 4.88 1.60 28.51
CA ASP A 190 6.27 2.01 28.71
C ASP A 190 6.97 2.38 27.39
N ALA A 191 6.74 1.58 26.34
CA ALA A 191 7.29 1.86 25.01
C ALA A 191 6.74 3.17 24.42
N TRP A 192 5.44 3.45 24.61
CA TRP A 192 4.80 4.68 24.16
C TRP A 192 5.27 5.91 24.95
N ASP A 193 5.42 5.77 26.27
CA ASP A 193 5.86 6.84 27.15
C ASP A 193 7.32 7.21 26.87
N ILE A 194 8.20 6.22 26.71
CA ILE A 194 9.61 6.42 26.35
C ILE A 194 9.73 7.11 24.98
N ALA A 195 8.91 6.71 24.01
CA ALA A 195 8.94 7.26 22.66
C ALA A 195 8.18 8.58 22.51
N GLY A 196 7.43 9.01 23.53
CA GLY A 196 6.65 10.25 23.51
C GLY A 196 5.46 10.24 22.54
N TRP A 197 5.03 9.08 22.03
CA TRP A 197 3.96 9.01 21.02
C TRP A 197 2.60 9.49 21.53
N GLY A 198 2.37 9.43 22.84
CA GLY A 198 1.13 9.93 23.46
C GLY A 198 0.88 11.43 23.27
N ALA A 199 1.91 12.23 22.95
CA ALA A 199 1.79 13.67 22.72
C ALA A 199 1.37 14.03 21.28
N LEU A 200 1.34 13.05 20.37
CA LEU A 200 1.05 13.28 18.95
C LEU A 200 -0.43 13.58 18.72
N ARG A 201 -0.71 14.30 17.64
CA ARG A 201 -2.07 14.63 17.19
C ARG A 201 -2.20 14.39 15.70
N SER A 202 -3.37 13.93 15.28
CA SER A 202 -3.67 13.68 13.87
C SER A 202 -5.04 14.24 13.51
N VAL A 203 -5.12 14.92 12.37
CA VAL A 203 -6.34 15.56 11.89
C VAL A 203 -6.49 15.31 10.39
N SER A 204 -7.70 14.93 9.98
CA SER A 204 -8.09 14.92 8.58
C SER A 204 -9.35 15.72 8.38
N HIS A 205 -9.34 16.63 7.41
CA HIS A 205 -10.50 17.43 7.03
C HIS A 205 -11.32 16.81 5.90
N THR A 206 -10.74 15.85 5.19
CA THR A 206 -11.37 15.15 4.06
C THR A 206 -11.25 13.64 4.25
N PRO A 207 -12.08 12.84 3.57
CA PRO A 207 -11.84 11.40 3.49
C PRO A 207 -10.46 11.10 2.90
N VAL A 208 -9.77 10.10 3.46
CA VAL A 208 -8.46 9.66 2.96
C VAL A 208 -8.43 8.15 2.89
N THR A 209 -8.08 7.61 1.72
CA THR A 209 -8.05 6.17 1.45
C THR A 209 -6.62 5.65 1.39
N ARG A 210 -6.35 4.50 2.01
CA ARG A 210 -5.06 3.79 1.93
C ARG A 210 -5.27 2.28 1.77
N ALA A 211 -4.31 1.62 1.14
CA ALA A 211 -4.32 0.18 0.94
C ALA A 211 -3.76 -0.56 2.17
N TYR A 212 -4.37 -1.68 2.52
CA TYR A 212 -3.95 -2.58 3.60
C TYR A 212 -4.15 -4.03 3.16
N SER A 213 -3.08 -4.81 3.20
CA SER A 213 -3.12 -6.23 2.83
C SER A 213 -3.94 -7.05 3.81
N LEU A 214 -4.64 -8.05 3.28
CA LEU A 214 -5.40 -8.99 4.08
C LEU A 214 -4.46 -9.97 4.77
N ALA A 215 -4.67 -10.14 6.07
CA ALA A 215 -4.03 -11.12 6.91
C ALA A 215 -4.94 -12.33 7.19
N SER A 216 -6.11 -12.40 6.56
CA SER A 216 -7.13 -13.42 6.80
C SER A 216 -6.61 -14.84 6.55
N ARG A 217 -7.01 -15.77 7.40
CA ARG A 217 -6.85 -17.21 7.21
C ARG A 217 -8.07 -17.80 6.53
N PRO A 218 -7.99 -19.03 6.01
CA PRO A 218 -9.16 -19.76 5.53
C PRO A 218 -10.29 -19.85 6.56
N GLU A 219 -9.97 -19.96 7.86
CA GLU A 219 -10.98 -20.00 8.93
C GLU A 219 -11.69 -18.66 9.18
N ASP A 220 -11.16 -17.54 8.68
CA ASP A 220 -11.71 -16.21 8.90
C ASP A 220 -12.83 -15.87 7.88
N THR A 221 -13.56 -16.87 7.39
CA THR A 221 -14.65 -16.70 6.41
C THR A 221 -15.68 -15.68 6.91
N GLY A 222 -16.03 -14.73 6.04
CA GLY A 222 -16.95 -13.62 6.37
C GLY A 222 -16.27 -12.47 7.10
N ARG A 223 -14.94 -12.53 7.29
CA ARG A 223 -14.16 -11.50 7.95
C ARG A 223 -12.92 -11.10 7.16
N ALA A 224 -12.63 -9.80 7.17
CA ALA A 224 -11.36 -9.26 6.73
C ALA A 224 -10.47 -8.98 7.95
N VAL A 225 -9.26 -9.53 7.96
CA VAL A 225 -8.26 -9.31 9.02
C VAL A 225 -7.14 -8.45 8.47
N PHE A 226 -6.74 -7.42 9.22
CA PHE A 226 -5.66 -6.51 8.83
C PHE A 226 -4.61 -6.38 9.93
N ASN A 227 -3.35 -6.16 9.55
CA ASN A 227 -2.30 -5.73 10.48
C ASN A 227 -1.89 -4.29 10.12
N ILE A 228 -2.24 -3.35 10.98
CA ILE A 228 -2.06 -1.92 10.75
C ILE A 228 -0.83 -1.44 11.51
N ARG A 229 0.12 -0.82 10.81
CA ARG A 229 1.23 -0.12 11.45
C ARG A 229 0.85 1.34 11.67
N LEU A 230 0.97 1.83 12.90
CA LEU A 230 0.87 3.25 13.17
C LEU A 230 2.08 3.96 12.57
N ALA A 231 1.82 4.89 11.65
CA ALA A 231 2.86 5.70 11.03
C ALA A 231 3.14 6.91 11.91
N VAL A 232 4.02 6.74 12.88
CA VAL A 232 4.55 7.85 13.69
C VAL A 232 5.64 8.60 12.93
N PRO A 233 5.90 9.88 13.25
CA PRO A 233 7.00 10.62 12.66
C PRO A 233 8.34 9.89 12.86
N PRO A 234 9.29 10.00 11.91
CA PRO A 234 10.65 9.51 12.14
C PRO A 234 11.26 10.14 13.38
N ALA A 235 12.06 9.38 14.12
CA ALA A 235 12.71 9.88 15.32
C ALA A 235 13.55 11.14 15.01
N GLY A 236 13.35 12.19 15.79
CA GLY A 236 13.99 13.50 15.60
C GLY A 236 13.33 14.40 14.54
N GLN A 237 12.19 13.99 13.96
CA GLN A 237 11.38 14.78 13.02
C GLN A 237 9.93 14.94 13.50
N GLU A 238 9.68 14.80 14.80
CA GLU A 238 8.34 14.82 15.39
C GLU A 238 7.61 16.15 15.19
N ASP A 239 8.36 17.25 15.09
CA ASP A 239 7.81 18.60 14.84
C ASP A 239 7.65 18.92 13.35
N ASP A 240 8.36 18.22 12.47
CA ASP A 240 8.43 18.51 11.03
C ASP A 240 7.50 17.61 10.20
N VAL A 241 7.32 16.36 10.63
CA VAL A 241 6.56 15.34 9.90
C VAL A 241 5.33 14.98 10.72
N PRO A 242 4.10 15.18 10.21
CA PRO A 242 2.90 14.78 10.93
C PRO A 242 2.73 13.25 10.96
N PRO A 243 2.04 12.70 11.97
CA PRO A 243 1.68 11.28 11.97
C PRO A 243 0.75 10.93 10.80
N GLY A 244 0.82 9.69 10.33
CA GLY A 244 0.04 9.22 9.19
C GLY A 244 -1.45 9.23 9.45
N ILE A 245 -2.23 9.74 8.49
CA ILE A 245 -3.67 10.00 8.65
C ILE A 245 -4.47 8.71 8.89
N VAL A 246 -4.49 7.79 7.91
CA VAL A 246 -5.38 6.61 8.00
C VAL A 246 -4.98 5.66 9.12
N SER A 247 -3.68 5.45 9.35
CA SER A 247 -3.21 4.60 10.45
C SER A 247 -3.48 5.20 11.82
N SER A 248 -3.43 6.52 11.98
CA SER A 248 -3.84 7.18 13.23
C SER A 248 -5.32 6.94 13.54
N TRP A 249 -6.20 7.14 12.55
CA TRP A 249 -7.62 6.88 12.70
C TRP A 249 -7.88 5.40 13.05
N LEU A 250 -7.25 4.46 12.34
CA LEU A 250 -7.37 3.02 12.60
C LEU A 250 -6.85 2.60 13.99
N PHE A 251 -5.99 3.38 14.63
CA PHE A 251 -5.60 3.14 16.01
C PHE A 251 -6.65 3.63 17.03
N SER A 252 -7.56 4.51 16.62
CA SER A 252 -8.63 5.03 17.49
C SER A 252 -9.92 4.21 17.46
N VAL A 253 -10.19 3.48 16.36
CA VAL A 253 -11.45 2.75 16.18
C VAL A 253 -11.66 1.66 17.24
N GLN A 254 -12.91 1.36 17.55
CA GLN A 254 -13.33 0.38 18.55
C GLN A 254 -14.26 -0.67 17.93
N PRO A 255 -14.43 -1.84 18.58
CA PRO A 255 -15.45 -2.81 18.17
C PRO A 255 -16.84 -2.16 18.09
N GLY A 256 -17.56 -2.40 16.99
CA GLY A 256 -18.86 -1.80 16.68
C GLY A 256 -18.82 -0.55 15.80
N ASP A 257 -17.66 0.10 15.67
CA ASP A 257 -17.49 1.24 14.76
C ASP A 257 -17.66 0.83 13.29
N GLU A 258 -18.03 1.82 12.46
CA GLU A 258 -18.18 1.65 11.01
C GLU A 258 -16.87 1.91 10.28
N ILE A 259 -16.62 1.12 9.24
CA ILE A 259 -15.44 1.22 8.39
C ILE A 259 -15.83 0.97 6.93
N THR A 260 -15.43 1.87 6.04
CA THR A 260 -15.66 1.72 4.60
C THR A 260 -14.48 1.03 3.94
N LEU A 261 -14.76 -0.09 3.27
CA LEU A 261 -13.78 -0.89 2.53
C LEU A 261 -14.06 -0.85 1.02
N SER A 262 -13.03 -0.94 0.19
CA SER A 262 -13.16 -1.28 -1.23
C SER A 262 -12.12 -2.33 -1.64
N GLY A 263 -12.50 -3.20 -2.57
CA GLY A 263 -11.71 -4.37 -3.00
C GLY A 263 -12.50 -5.67 -2.89
N PRO A 264 -11.82 -6.84 -2.86
CA PRO A 264 -10.36 -7.01 -2.80
C PRO A 264 -9.65 -6.62 -4.11
N PHE A 265 -8.35 -6.34 -4.00
CA PHE A 265 -7.42 -6.06 -5.11
C PHE A 265 -6.13 -6.85 -4.89
N GLY A 266 -5.36 -7.14 -5.93
CA GLY A 266 -4.01 -7.67 -5.75
C GLY A 266 -3.50 -8.47 -6.94
N ASP A 267 -2.18 -8.45 -7.10
CA ASP A 267 -1.44 -9.35 -8.01
C ASP A 267 -0.38 -10.16 -7.26
N PHE A 268 -0.17 -9.87 -5.98
CA PHE A 268 0.83 -10.54 -5.16
C PHE A 268 0.27 -11.87 -4.67
N HIS A 269 0.42 -12.92 -5.48
CA HIS A 269 -0.09 -14.25 -5.15
C HIS A 269 0.96 -15.34 -5.30
N VAL A 270 0.75 -16.43 -4.57
CA VAL A 270 1.51 -17.67 -4.77
C VAL A 270 1.32 -18.16 -6.21
N GLN A 271 2.45 -18.44 -6.86
CA GLN A 271 2.47 -18.94 -8.23
C GLN A 271 2.04 -20.42 -8.28
N PRO A 272 1.31 -20.83 -9.33
CA PRO A 272 0.81 -22.20 -9.48
C PRO A 272 1.92 -23.15 -9.98
N THR A 273 3.02 -23.26 -9.23
CA THR A 273 4.14 -24.15 -9.54
C THR A 273 4.38 -25.16 -8.41
N ARG A 274 5.42 -25.98 -8.55
CA ARG A 274 5.86 -26.94 -7.53
C ARG A 274 7.18 -26.53 -6.85
N ARG A 275 7.66 -25.31 -7.09
CA ARG A 275 8.93 -24.82 -6.52
C ARG A 275 8.83 -24.62 -5.01
N GLU A 276 9.94 -24.75 -4.30
CA GLU A 276 10.03 -24.39 -2.88
C GLU A 276 9.67 -22.91 -2.68
N MET A 277 8.91 -22.61 -1.62
CA MET A 277 8.46 -21.26 -1.30
C MET A 277 9.28 -20.67 -0.16
N VAL A 278 9.90 -19.52 -0.39
CA VAL A 278 10.67 -18.78 0.60
C VAL A 278 10.04 -17.42 0.85
N TYR A 279 9.42 -17.28 2.01
CA TYR A 279 8.79 -16.05 2.48
C TYR A 279 9.79 -15.23 3.29
N VAL A 280 9.86 -13.92 3.05
CA VAL A 280 10.70 -13.00 3.83
C VAL A 280 9.90 -11.77 4.21
N GLY A 281 9.61 -11.67 5.51
CA GLY A 281 8.74 -10.64 6.08
C GLY A 281 9.45 -9.68 7.02
N GLY A 282 8.87 -8.49 7.19
CA GLY A 282 9.25 -7.58 8.27
C GLY A 282 8.13 -6.58 8.60
N GLY A 283 7.94 -6.28 9.88
CA GLY A 283 6.85 -5.41 10.34
C GLY A 283 5.48 -5.89 9.86
N VAL A 284 4.65 -4.98 9.34
CA VAL A 284 3.31 -5.34 8.83
C VAL A 284 3.32 -6.14 7.52
N GLY A 285 4.50 -6.38 6.93
CA GLY A 285 4.63 -7.39 5.87
C GLY A 285 4.26 -8.80 6.31
N MET A 286 4.07 -9.01 7.63
CA MET A 286 3.42 -10.20 8.17
C MET A 286 2.06 -10.49 7.54
N ALA A 287 1.23 -9.48 7.26
CA ALA A 287 -0.16 -9.66 6.84
C ALA A 287 -0.32 -10.53 5.58
N PRO A 288 0.20 -10.14 4.40
CA PRO A 288 0.00 -10.92 3.18
C PRO A 288 0.72 -12.27 3.25
N LEU A 289 1.91 -12.34 3.87
CA LEU A 289 2.68 -13.58 3.96
C LEU A 289 2.00 -14.59 4.89
N ARG A 290 1.40 -14.14 5.99
CA ARG A 290 0.56 -14.95 6.88
C ARG A 290 -0.61 -15.56 6.10
N ALA A 291 -1.36 -14.74 5.36
CA ALA A 291 -2.49 -15.22 4.55
C ALA A 291 -2.05 -16.30 3.55
N MET A 292 -0.92 -16.09 2.85
CA MET A 292 -0.38 -17.06 1.88
C MET A 292 0.01 -18.38 2.53
N ILE A 293 0.77 -18.32 3.63
CA ILE A 293 1.24 -19.52 4.33
C ILE A 293 0.05 -20.34 4.85
N HIS A 294 -0.94 -19.71 5.48
CA HIS A 294 -2.15 -20.40 5.96
C HIS A 294 -2.95 -21.00 4.81
N GLN A 295 -3.16 -20.28 3.73
CA GLN A 295 -3.90 -20.78 2.57
C GLN A 295 -3.21 -22.00 1.94
N GLU A 296 -1.89 -21.97 1.77
CA GLU A 296 -1.14 -23.07 1.17
C GLU A 296 -1.09 -24.31 2.09
N LEU A 297 -0.92 -24.11 3.41
CA LEU A 297 -0.96 -25.22 4.37
C LEU A 297 -2.35 -25.83 4.49
N ALA A 298 -3.42 -25.02 4.49
CA ALA A 298 -4.80 -25.50 4.53
C ALA A 298 -5.19 -26.29 3.26
N ARG A 299 -4.60 -25.96 2.11
CA ARG A 299 -4.73 -26.73 0.86
C ARG A 299 -3.96 -28.06 0.88
N GLY A 300 -3.15 -28.31 1.90
CA GLY A 300 -2.34 -29.52 2.00
C GLY A 300 -1.19 -29.56 1.00
N THR A 301 -0.59 -28.40 0.68
CA THR A 301 0.56 -28.34 -0.24
C THR A 301 1.70 -29.24 0.25
N ASP A 302 2.34 -29.94 -0.67
CA ASP A 302 3.54 -30.75 -0.41
C ASP A 302 4.84 -29.97 -0.63
N ARG A 303 4.73 -28.72 -1.13
CA ARG A 303 5.85 -27.81 -1.34
C ARG A 303 6.52 -27.49 -0.01
N ARG A 304 7.85 -27.40 0.00
CA ARG A 304 8.58 -26.89 1.16
C ARG A 304 8.31 -25.38 1.30
N ILE A 305 8.09 -24.94 2.53
CA ILE A 305 7.85 -23.56 2.90
C ILE A 305 8.86 -23.13 3.96
N ARG A 306 9.57 -22.02 3.70
CA ARG A 306 10.42 -21.36 4.68
C ARG A 306 9.92 -19.95 4.90
N TYR A 307 9.74 -19.57 6.16
CA TYR A 307 9.38 -18.20 6.50
C TYR A 307 10.44 -17.56 7.39
N PHE A 308 11.12 -16.57 6.83
CA PHE A 308 12.07 -15.71 7.51
C PHE A 308 11.39 -14.40 7.90
N TYR A 309 11.48 -13.99 9.16
CA TYR A 309 10.83 -12.75 9.59
C TYR A 309 11.75 -11.90 10.46
N GLY A 310 11.93 -10.65 10.06
CA GLY A 310 12.70 -9.66 10.79
C GLY A 310 11.81 -8.80 11.70
N ALA A 311 12.16 -8.75 12.98
CA ALA A 311 11.64 -7.78 13.94
C ALA A 311 12.81 -7.06 14.62
N ARG A 312 12.53 -5.92 15.27
CA ARG A 312 13.58 -5.21 16.02
C ARG A 312 13.86 -5.92 17.33
N SER A 313 12.84 -6.04 18.18
CA SER A 313 12.89 -6.68 19.50
C SER A 313 11.80 -7.74 19.66
N VAL A 314 11.76 -8.47 20.79
CA VAL A 314 10.68 -9.43 21.07
C VAL A 314 9.31 -8.74 21.08
N ALA A 315 9.22 -7.50 21.55
CA ALA A 315 7.96 -6.75 21.56
C ALA A 315 7.40 -6.45 20.17
N ASP A 316 8.25 -6.48 19.13
CA ASP A 316 7.88 -6.26 17.73
C ASP A 316 7.56 -7.59 16.99
N LEU A 317 7.73 -8.73 17.66
CA LEU A 317 7.49 -10.06 17.12
C LEU A 317 6.10 -10.56 17.52
N PHE A 318 5.19 -10.64 16.55
CA PHE A 318 3.81 -11.07 16.77
C PHE A 318 3.45 -12.31 15.94
N TYR A 319 2.36 -12.99 16.33
CA TYR A 319 1.98 -14.32 15.84
C TYR A 319 3.07 -15.41 15.97
N SER A 320 4.10 -15.20 16.79
CA SER A 320 5.21 -16.17 16.94
C SER A 320 4.72 -17.55 17.36
N ASP A 321 3.80 -17.63 18.34
CA ASP A 321 3.24 -18.90 18.82
C ASP A 321 2.43 -19.62 17.73
N GLU A 322 1.76 -18.85 16.88
CA GLU A 322 0.98 -19.38 15.76
C GLU A 322 1.91 -20.06 14.74
N PHE A 323 2.96 -19.37 14.28
CA PHE A 323 3.92 -19.95 13.33
C PHE A 323 4.76 -21.08 13.95
N ALA A 324 5.10 -20.99 15.24
CA ALA A 324 5.75 -22.10 15.94
C ALA A 324 4.85 -23.35 15.98
N THR A 325 3.54 -23.15 16.20
CA THR A 325 2.55 -24.24 16.16
C THR A 325 2.43 -24.84 14.75
N LEU A 326 2.40 -24.00 13.71
CA LEU A 326 2.39 -24.49 12.32
C LEU A 326 3.65 -25.29 12.00
N ALA A 327 4.83 -24.82 12.41
CA ALA A 327 6.10 -25.50 12.16
C ALA A 327 6.19 -26.85 12.89
N ALA A 328 5.56 -26.97 14.06
CA ALA A 328 5.45 -28.25 14.77
C ALA A 328 4.46 -29.23 14.11
N ARG A 329 3.43 -28.71 13.41
CA ARG A 329 2.38 -29.53 12.78
C ARG A 329 2.71 -29.97 11.36
N HIS A 330 3.53 -29.20 10.64
CA HIS A 330 3.80 -29.41 9.22
C HIS A 330 5.30 -29.61 8.98
N GLU A 331 5.71 -30.84 8.62
CA GLU A 331 7.12 -31.18 8.37
C GLU A 331 7.73 -30.39 7.20
N ASN A 332 6.89 -29.93 6.27
CA ASN A 332 7.31 -29.12 5.12
C ASN A 332 7.37 -27.61 5.42
N PHE A 333 7.06 -27.14 6.64
CA PHE A 333 7.10 -25.73 7.02
C PHE A 333 8.21 -25.43 8.03
N SER A 334 8.92 -24.32 7.85
CA SER A 334 9.92 -23.82 8.80
C SER A 334 9.73 -22.33 9.08
N TRP A 335 9.87 -21.97 10.35
CA TRP A 335 9.71 -20.61 10.87
C TRP A 335 11.03 -20.13 11.49
N THR A 336 11.58 -19.05 10.94
CA THR A 336 12.86 -18.46 11.35
C THR A 336 12.68 -16.96 11.67
N PRO A 337 12.26 -16.61 12.90
CA PRO A 337 12.27 -15.24 13.37
C PRO A 337 13.70 -14.77 13.66
N ALA A 338 13.98 -13.50 13.34
CA ALA A 338 15.27 -12.84 13.59
C ALA A 338 15.07 -11.47 14.21
N LEU A 339 15.84 -11.16 15.26
CA LEU A 339 15.82 -9.86 15.93
C LEU A 339 17.05 -9.05 15.58
N SER A 340 16.87 -7.83 15.06
CA SER A 340 17.99 -6.95 14.71
C SER A 340 18.60 -6.26 15.93
N ASP A 341 17.80 -6.01 16.97
CA ASP A 341 18.19 -5.30 18.18
C ASP A 341 17.38 -5.83 19.38
N PRO A 342 17.67 -7.05 19.85
CA PRO A 342 16.96 -7.65 20.98
C PRO A 342 17.18 -6.80 22.24
N ALA A 343 16.09 -6.46 22.94
CA ALA A 343 16.16 -5.57 24.09
C ALA A 343 16.82 -6.28 25.29
N PRO A 344 17.51 -5.53 26.18
CA PRO A 344 18.02 -6.09 27.42
C PRO A 344 16.89 -6.76 28.23
N GLY A 345 16.98 -8.07 28.44
CA GLY A 345 15.98 -8.86 29.18
C GLY A 345 15.04 -9.71 28.33
N ASP A 346 15.08 -9.59 27.00
CA ASP A 346 14.24 -10.36 26.05
C ASP A 346 14.42 -11.88 26.15
N ARG A 347 15.49 -12.37 26.82
CA ARG A 347 15.87 -13.79 26.91
C ARG A 347 15.84 -14.51 25.55
N TRP A 348 16.13 -13.76 24.49
CA TRP A 348 16.11 -14.25 23.12
C TRP A 348 17.26 -15.23 22.86
N THR A 349 16.92 -16.40 22.33
CA THR A 349 17.89 -17.45 21.95
C THR A 349 17.83 -17.80 20.47
N GLY A 350 17.01 -17.08 19.69
CA GLY A 350 16.85 -17.29 18.25
C GLY A 350 17.89 -16.55 17.42
N ALA A 351 17.62 -16.40 16.12
CA ALA A 351 18.51 -15.70 15.21
C ALA A 351 18.61 -14.21 15.58
N THR A 352 19.82 -13.65 15.53
CA THR A 352 20.10 -12.23 15.81
C THR A 352 20.83 -11.62 14.63
N GLY A 353 20.43 -10.41 14.23
CA GLY A 353 20.91 -9.73 13.02
C GLY A 353 19.79 -9.42 12.04
N PHE A 354 20.14 -8.87 10.88
CA PHE A 354 19.13 -8.53 9.88
C PHE A 354 18.64 -9.78 9.14
N VAL A 355 17.33 -9.83 8.84
CA VAL A 355 16.70 -11.02 8.22
C VAL A 355 17.35 -11.46 6.90
N HIS A 356 17.87 -10.52 6.10
CA HIS A 356 18.56 -10.84 4.85
C HIS A 356 19.90 -11.55 5.07
N GLU A 357 20.58 -11.31 6.20
CA GLU A 357 21.82 -12.01 6.57
C GLU A 357 21.53 -13.44 7.03
N ILE A 358 20.43 -13.62 7.79
CA ILE A 358 19.95 -14.93 8.23
C ILE A 358 19.50 -15.77 7.03
N LEU A 359 18.73 -15.16 6.12
CA LEU A 359 18.36 -15.76 4.84
C LEU A 359 19.60 -16.21 4.07
N ARG A 360 20.59 -15.31 3.90
CA ARG A 360 21.84 -15.63 3.20
C ARG A 360 22.56 -16.82 3.83
N ALA A 361 22.70 -16.83 5.15
CA ALA A 361 23.40 -17.89 5.87
C ALA A 361 22.71 -19.25 5.70
N GLN A 362 21.38 -19.30 5.79
CA GLN A 362 20.63 -20.55 5.61
C GLN A 362 20.57 -20.99 4.14
N MET A 363 20.36 -20.07 3.21
CA MET A 363 20.24 -20.40 1.78
C MET A 363 21.58 -20.69 1.10
N ALA A 364 22.71 -20.27 1.69
CA ALA A 364 24.04 -20.67 1.21
C ALA A 364 24.29 -22.19 1.30
N GLY A 365 23.62 -22.89 2.21
CA GLY A 365 23.65 -24.35 2.31
C GLY A 365 22.57 -25.05 1.48
N HIS A 366 21.72 -24.30 0.77
CA HIS A 366 20.67 -24.86 -0.08
C HIS A 366 21.27 -25.38 -1.40
N PRO A 367 20.87 -26.57 -1.89
CA PRO A 367 21.46 -27.15 -3.11
C PRO A 367 21.15 -26.35 -4.38
N ALA A 368 19.99 -25.67 -4.44
CA ALA A 368 19.54 -24.89 -5.59
C ALA A 368 18.67 -23.69 -5.15
N PRO A 369 19.22 -22.66 -4.49
CA PRO A 369 18.46 -21.48 -4.05
C PRO A 369 17.78 -20.73 -5.21
N GLU A 370 18.34 -20.79 -6.42
CA GLU A 370 17.82 -20.20 -7.65
C GLU A 370 16.56 -20.88 -8.20
N GLU A 371 16.28 -22.12 -7.78
CA GLU A 371 15.08 -22.86 -8.16
C GLU A 371 13.88 -22.60 -7.22
N CYS A 372 14.08 -21.82 -6.16
CA CYS A 372 13.02 -21.43 -5.23
C CYS A 372 12.22 -20.22 -5.75
N GLU A 373 11.01 -20.04 -5.22
CA GLU A 373 10.21 -18.82 -5.37
C GLU A 373 10.28 -17.99 -4.10
N TYR A 374 10.47 -16.69 -4.24
CA TYR A 374 10.65 -15.77 -3.12
C TYR A 374 9.50 -14.79 -3.03
N TYR A 375 8.86 -14.73 -1.87
CA TYR A 375 7.72 -13.85 -1.58
C TYR A 375 8.13 -12.87 -0.49
N LEU A 376 8.28 -11.60 -0.82
CA LEU A 376 8.84 -10.57 0.07
C LEU A 376 7.78 -9.53 0.42
N CYS A 377 7.70 -9.15 1.69
CA CYS A 377 6.85 -8.03 2.09
C CYS A 377 7.38 -7.38 3.37
N GLY A 378 7.55 -6.05 3.37
CA GLY A 378 8.03 -5.32 4.53
C GLY A 378 8.65 -3.96 4.18
N PRO A 379 9.47 -3.38 5.08
CA PRO A 379 10.05 -2.06 4.86
C PRO A 379 10.92 -1.99 3.58
N PRO A 380 10.94 -0.85 2.85
CA PRO A 380 11.72 -0.72 1.62
C PRO A 380 13.20 -1.06 1.78
N VAL A 381 13.81 -0.68 2.92
CA VAL A 381 15.21 -1.00 3.25
C VAL A 381 15.45 -2.50 3.38
N MET A 382 14.46 -3.24 3.91
CA MET A 382 14.52 -4.70 4.03
C MET A 382 14.40 -5.35 2.65
N ILE A 383 13.39 -4.95 1.86
CA ILE A 383 13.18 -5.48 0.50
C ILE A 383 14.45 -5.29 -0.33
N SER A 384 15.03 -4.08 -0.33
CA SER A 384 16.27 -3.79 -1.07
C SER A 384 17.44 -4.69 -0.65
N ALA A 385 17.65 -4.89 0.66
CA ALA A 385 18.71 -5.75 1.17
C ALA A 385 18.50 -7.24 0.82
N VAL A 386 17.26 -7.70 0.83
CA VAL A 386 16.90 -9.07 0.42
C VAL A 386 17.11 -9.25 -1.08
N LEU A 387 16.65 -8.32 -1.93
CA LEU A 387 16.87 -8.36 -3.38
C LEU A 387 18.37 -8.43 -3.73
N SER A 388 19.20 -7.61 -3.08
CA SER A 388 20.67 -7.67 -3.23
C SER A 388 21.26 -9.02 -2.79
N THR A 389 20.68 -9.64 -1.76
CA THR A 389 21.08 -10.96 -1.28
C THR A 389 20.69 -12.06 -2.27
N LEU A 390 19.48 -12.05 -2.79
CA LEU A 390 18.97 -13.01 -3.77
C LEU A 390 19.74 -12.93 -5.10
N ALA A 391 20.07 -11.72 -5.56
CA ALA A 391 20.90 -11.53 -6.74
C ALA A 391 22.30 -12.17 -6.57
N ARG A 392 22.91 -12.06 -5.38
CA ARG A 392 24.19 -12.72 -5.08
C ARG A 392 24.09 -14.24 -4.98
N LEU A 393 22.90 -14.77 -4.70
CA LEU A 393 22.59 -16.20 -4.71
C LEU A 393 22.21 -16.72 -6.12
N GLY A 394 22.21 -15.87 -7.15
CA GLY A 394 21.89 -16.26 -8.52
C GLY A 394 20.39 -16.41 -8.80
N VAL A 395 19.52 -15.86 -7.94
CA VAL A 395 18.07 -15.92 -8.13
C VAL A 395 17.65 -14.93 -9.21
N GLU A 396 16.95 -15.44 -10.23
CA GLU A 396 16.41 -14.64 -11.32
C GLU A 396 15.26 -13.73 -10.86
N PRO A 397 15.14 -12.49 -11.36
CA PRO A 397 14.06 -11.57 -10.96
C PRO A 397 12.65 -12.14 -11.16
N ALA A 398 12.46 -13.02 -12.16
CA ALA A 398 11.17 -13.65 -12.43
C ALA A 398 10.70 -14.64 -11.34
N ALA A 399 11.59 -15.06 -10.44
CA ALA A 399 11.27 -15.92 -9.31
C ALA A 399 11.04 -15.12 -8.01
N ILE A 400 11.11 -13.79 -8.07
CA ILE A 400 10.97 -12.90 -6.90
C ILE A 400 9.69 -12.08 -7.04
N PHE A 401 8.80 -12.26 -6.08
CA PHE A 401 7.52 -11.57 -5.96
C PHE A 401 7.56 -10.73 -4.69
N TYR A 402 7.18 -9.46 -4.78
CA TYR A 402 7.12 -8.62 -3.60
C TYR A 402 5.99 -7.60 -3.68
N ASP A 403 5.44 -7.28 -2.52
CA ASP A 403 4.47 -6.21 -2.34
C ASP A 403 5.17 -5.04 -1.64
N ASP A 404 5.17 -3.88 -2.31
CA ASP A 404 5.73 -2.63 -1.79
C ASP A 404 4.58 -1.71 -1.38
N PHE A 405 4.44 -1.53 -0.07
CA PHE A 405 3.39 -0.69 0.51
C PHE A 405 3.51 0.80 0.13
N GLY A 406 4.61 1.22 -0.49
CA GLY A 406 4.88 2.63 -0.76
C GLY A 406 5.17 3.39 0.53
N ALA A 407 5.99 4.43 0.43
CA ALA A 407 6.35 5.27 1.58
C ALA A 407 5.18 6.13 2.08
#